data_AF-A0A2V7ULU2-F1
#
_entry.id   AF-A0A2V7ULU2-F1
#
_cell.length_a   1.000
_cell.length_b   1.000
_cell.length_c   1.000
_cell.angle_alpha   90.00
_cell.angle_beta   90.00
_cell.angle_gamma   90.00
#
_symmetry.space_group_name_H-M   'P 1'
#
loop_
_entity.id
_entity.type
_entity.pdbx_description
1 polymer ?
#
loop_
_entity_poly.entity_id
_entity_poly.type
_entity_poly.pdbx_seq_one_letter_code
_entity_poly.pdbx_strand_id
1 'polypeptide(L)' 'MGDWEGTYEGKRSTVSYRLVSSGTALMETMETSDASQMVTLYHPDGASLLMTHGSPSPTWTPPAWPLRPRRT' A
#
# COMPACT_ATOMS: atom_id res chain seq x y z
N MET A 1 -5.92 8.39 9.15
CA MET A 1 -6.43 7.96 7.84
C MET A 1 -7.10 9.15 7.19
N GLY A 2 -6.97 9.29 5.87
CA GLY A 2 -7.49 10.45 5.15
C GLY A 2 -7.31 10.33 3.65
N ASP A 3 -7.69 11.40 2.96
CA ASP A 3 -7.56 11.57 1.53
C ASP A 3 -6.81 12.86 1.24
N TRP A 4 -5.96 12.84 0.22
CA TRP A 4 -5.12 13.95 -0.19
C TRP A 4 -5.21 14.12 -1.70
N GLU A 5 -5.26 15.37 -2.15
CA GLU A 5 -5.19 15.73 -3.56
C GLU A 5 -3.82 16.29 -3.90
N GLY A 6 -3.31 15.96 -5.08
CA GLY A 6 -1.99 16.38 -5.52
C GLY A 6 -1.83 16.34 -7.03
N THR A 7 -0.59 16.50 -7.46
CA THR A 7 -0.20 16.39 -8.86
C THR A 7 0.92 15.36 -8.99
N TYR A 8 0.73 14.38 -9.86
CA TYR A 8 1.71 13.37 -10.23
C TYR A 8 1.94 13.45 -11.73
N GLU A 9 3.21 13.62 -12.15
CA GLU A 9 3.58 13.79 -13.57
C GLU A 9 2.75 14.84 -14.34
N GLY A 10 2.44 15.96 -13.67
CA GLY A 10 1.64 17.05 -14.24
C GLY A 10 0.14 16.79 -14.35
N LYS A 11 -0.33 15.62 -13.87
CA LYS A 11 -1.75 15.24 -13.84
C LYS A 11 -2.28 15.27 -12.41
N ARG A 12 -3.58 15.54 -12.24
CA ARG A 12 -4.23 15.42 -10.93
C ARG A 12 -4.19 13.98 -10.46
N SER A 13 -3.88 13.81 -9.18
CA SER A 13 -3.86 12.52 -8.50
C SER A 13 -4.51 12.64 -7.14
N THR A 14 -5.22 11.59 -6.72
CA THR A 14 -5.76 11.46 -5.37
C THR A 14 -5.03 10.33 -4.67
N VAL A 15 -4.68 10.53 -3.41
CA VAL A 15 -4.07 9.52 -2.56
C VAL A 15 -4.93 9.30 -1.34
N SER A 16 -5.26 8.06 -1.02
CA SER A 16 -5.97 7.68 0.19
C SER A 16 -5.11 6.77 1.06
N TYR A 17 -5.14 6.97 2.39
CA TYR A 17 -4.39 6.14 3.33
C TYR A 17 -5.32 5.51 4.35
N ARG A 18 -5.25 4.18 4.44
CA ARG A 18 -6.07 3.36 5.34
C ARG A 18 -5.22 2.43 6.19
N LEU A 19 -5.52 2.29 7.49
CA LEU A 19 -4.98 1.17 8.26
C LEU A 19 -5.75 -0.09 7.90
N VAL A 20 -4.99 -1.17 7.75
CA VAL A 20 -5.48 -2.51 7.46
C VAL A 20 -4.82 -3.51 8.42
N SER A 21 -5.12 -4.81 8.29
CA SER A 21 -4.56 -5.84 9.18
C SER A 21 -4.78 -5.50 10.67
N SER A 22 -6.01 -5.15 11.03
CA SER A 22 -6.38 -4.75 12.40
C SER A 22 -5.54 -3.60 12.97
N GLY A 23 -5.08 -2.67 12.11
CA GLY A 23 -4.32 -1.49 12.53
C GLY A 23 -2.80 -1.65 12.48
N THR A 24 -2.29 -2.80 12.04
CA THR A 24 -0.85 -3.11 12.04
C THR A 24 -0.12 -2.77 10.75
N ALA A 25 -0.85 -2.45 9.68
CA ALA A 25 -0.29 -2.05 8.40
C ALA A 25 -1.02 -0.82 7.83
N LEU A 26 -0.32 -0.04 7.02
CA LEU A 26 -0.87 1.13 6.33
C LEU A 26 -0.91 0.84 4.82
N MET A 27 -2.07 1.02 4.22
CA MET A 27 -2.28 0.93 2.78
C MET A 27 -2.45 2.34 2.22
N GLU A 28 -1.64 2.66 1.23
CA GLU A 28 -1.75 3.83 0.39
C GLU A 28 -2.32 3.40 -0.96
N THR A 29 -3.37 4.08 -1.42
CA THR A 29 -3.91 3.92 -2.76
C THR A 29 -3.79 5.24 -3.48
N MET A 30 -3.05 5.27 -4.58
CA MET A 30 -2.94 6.41 -5.47
C MET A 30 -3.76 6.15 -6.73
N GLU A 31 -4.61 7.10 -7.09
CA GLU A 31 -5.39 7.13 -8.31
C GLU A 31 -4.93 8.33 -9.15
N THR A 32 -4.52 8.07 -10.38
CA THR A 32 -4.16 9.11 -11.35
C THR A 32 -5.29 9.32 -12.35
N SER A 33 -5.34 10.51 -12.97
CA SER A 33 -6.42 10.88 -13.88
C SER A 33 -6.55 10.00 -15.14
N ASP A 34 -5.53 9.22 -15.47
CA ASP A 34 -5.55 8.21 -16.54
C ASP A 34 -6.06 6.84 -16.07
N ALA A 35 -6.77 6.80 -14.94
CA ALA A 35 -7.36 5.61 -14.31
C ALA A 35 -6.31 4.52 -13.96
N SER A 36 -5.03 4.89 -13.89
CA SER A 36 -4.03 4.03 -13.30
C SER A 36 -4.16 4.09 -11.79
N GLN A 37 -4.31 2.92 -11.18
CA GLN A 37 -4.29 2.78 -9.73
C GLN A 37 -2.96 2.17 -9.32
N MET A 38 -2.38 2.66 -8.24
CA MET A 38 -1.22 2.08 -7.59
C MET A 38 -1.54 1.88 -6.12
N VAL A 39 -1.11 0.75 -5.58
CA VAL A 39 -1.29 0.42 -4.17
C VAL A 39 0.08 0.14 -3.56
N THR A 40 0.33 0.81 -2.45
CA THR A 40 1.51 0.58 -1.62
C THR A 40 1.07 0.10 -0.24
N LEU A 41 1.60 -1.03 0.22
CA LEU A 41 1.39 -1.54 1.58
C LEU A 41 2.67 -1.37 2.40
N TYR A 42 2.56 -0.62 3.49
CA TYR A 42 3.61 -0.46 4.50
C TYR A 42 3.30 -1.32 5.72
N HIS A 43 4.26 -2.12 6.14
CA HIS A 43 4.15 -2.96 7.33
C HIS A 43 5.44 -2.95 8.16
N PRO A 44 5.35 -2.79 9.49
CA PRO A 44 6.49 -2.98 10.37
C PRO A 44 6.98 -4.43 10.36
N ASP A 45 8.29 -4.63 10.33
CA ASP A 45 8.97 -5.92 10.50
C ASP A 45 10.13 -5.76 11.50
N GLY A 46 9.82 -5.97 12.78
CA GLY A 46 10.77 -5.72 13.87
C GLY A 46 11.18 -4.25 13.93
N ALA A 47 12.46 -3.98 13.65
CA ALA A 47 13.02 -2.63 13.59
C ALA A 47 13.02 -2.02 12.17
N SER A 48 12.53 -2.78 11.18
CA SER A 48 12.50 -2.38 9.77
C SER A 48 11.07 -2.05 9.31
N LEU A 49 10.96 -1.32 8.21
CA LEU A 49 9.70 -1.13 7.49
C LEU A 49 9.78 -1.85 6.15
N LEU A 50 8.77 -2.63 5.84
CA LEU A 50 8.65 -3.29 4.56
C LEU A 50 7.54 -2.64 3.73
N MET A 51 7.84 -2.46 2.46
CA MET A 51 6.99 -1.76 1.50
C MET A 51 6.79 -2.66 0.29
N THR A 52 5.53 -2.95 -0.02
CA THR A 52 5.15 -3.65 -1.25
C THR A 52 4.40 -2.65 -2.12
N HIS A 53 4.91 -2.38 -3.31
CA HIS A 53 4.28 -1.49 -4.28
C HIS A 53 3.86 -2.30 -5.51
N GLY A 54 2.65 -2.05 -5.99
CA GLY A 54 2.19 -2.64 -7.23
C GLY A 54 0.96 -1.93 -7.77
N SER A 55 0.74 -2.09 -9.07
CA SER A 55 -0.56 -1.80 -9.66
C SER A 55 -1.52 -2.92 -9.27
N PRO A 56 -2.69 -2.64 -8.69
CA PRO A 56 -3.68 -3.65 -8.39
C PRO A 56 -4.24 -4.17 -9.71
N SER A 57 -3.67 -5.26 -10.22
CA SER A 57 -4.33 -6.08 -11.22
C SER A 57 -5.34 -7.01 -10.51
N PRO A 58 -6.40 -7.47 -11.17
CA PRO A 58 -7.32 -8.47 -10.59
C PRO A 58 -6.63 -9.82 -10.27
N THR A 59 -5.39 -10.01 -10.75
CA THR A 59 -4.53 -11.16 -10.48
C THR A 59 -3.46 -10.89 -9.43
N TRP A 60 -3.39 -9.67 -8.88
CA TRP A 60 -2.43 -9.32 -7.85
C TRP A 60 -2.80 -10.03 -6.55
N THR A 61 -2.02 -11.05 -6.22
CA THR A 61 -2.05 -11.68 -4.91
C THR A 61 -0.90 -11.09 -4.11
N PRO A 62 -1.15 -10.41 -2.97
CA PRO A 62 -0.03 -9.99 -2.12
C PRO A 62 0.82 -11.22 -1.81
N PRO A 63 2.16 -11.10 -1.76
CA PRO A 63 2.99 -12.21 -1.35
C PRO A 63 2.47 -12.71 0.00
N ALA A 64 2.11 -13.99 0.07
CA ALA A 64 1.84 -14.63 1.34
C ALA A 64 3.14 -14.54 2.14
N TRP A 65 3.20 -13.58 3.06
CA TRP A 65 4.34 -13.41 3.95
C TRP A 65 4.66 -14.78 4.53
N PRO A 66 5.91 -15.29 4.46
CA PRO A 66 6.22 -16.51 5.18
C PRO A 66 5.97 -16.18 6.65
N LEU A 67 4.89 -16.73 7.20
CA LEU A 67 4.68 -16.82 8.63
C LEU A 67 5.87 -17.61 9.17
N ARG A 68 7.00 -16.95 9.42
CA ARG A 68 8.14 -17.56 10.09
C ARG A 68 7.66 -17.72 11.53
N PRO A 69 7.56 -18.96 12.05
CA PRO A 69 7.27 -19.12 13.46
C PRO A 69 8.36 -18.38 14.23
N ARG A 70 7.97 -17.55 15.19
CA ARG A 70 8.89 -17.04 16.20
C ARG A 70 9.55 -18.27 16.84
N ARG A 71 10.85 -18.48 16.59
CA ARG A 71 11.64 -19.35 17.46
C ARG A 71 11.64 -18.69 18.83
N THR A 72 11.06 -19.41 19.79
CA THR A 72 11.05 -19.11 21.23
C THR A 72 12.46 -18.97 21.76
#